data_AF-A0A7X9IDP6-F1
#
_entry.id   AF-A0A7X9IDP6-F1
#
_cell.length_a   1.000
_cell.length_b   1.000
_cell.length_c   1.000
_cell.angle_alpha   90.00
_cell.angle_beta   90.00
_cell.angle_gamma   90.00
#
_symmetry.space_group_name_H-M   'P 1'
#
loop_
_entity.id
_entity.type
_entity.pdbx_description
1 polymer ?
#
loop_
_entity_poly.entity_id
_entity_poly.type
_entity_poly.pdbx_seq_one_letter_code
_entity_poly.pdbx_strand_id
1 'polypeptide(L)' 'MRRQVSQNGLTVNFIAGTHVVFFGIDLAKDQHKEFLGFGFKRHDHVEGEITWLRGFKTFEMTEPHPAPGESFSTQ' A
#
# COMPACT_ATOMS: atom_id res chain seq x y z
N MET A 1 3.44 11.76 -12.77
CA MET A 1 4.67 10.97 -13.02
C MET A 1 4.31 9.48 -13.05
N ARG A 2 4.89 8.67 -13.94
CA ARG A 2 4.70 7.20 -13.96
C ARG A 2 6.04 6.49 -14.00
N ARG A 3 6.21 5.42 -13.22
CA ARG A 3 7.42 4.58 -13.25
C ARG A 3 7.07 3.17 -12.81
N GLN A 4 7.72 2.20 -13.46
CA GLN A 4 7.64 0.78 -13.14
C GLN A 4 9.02 0.28 -12.75
N VAL A 5 9.07 -0.57 -11.73
CA VAL A 5 10.29 -1.24 -11.27
C VAL A 5 9.95 -2.70 -11.01
N SER A 6 10.80 -3.61 -11.48
CA SER A 6 10.69 -5.03 -11.23
C SER A 6 11.97 -5.53 -10.57
N GLN A 7 11.83 -6.27 -9.47
CA GLN A 7 12.95 -6.84 -8.73
C GLN A 7 12.49 -8.11 -8.01
N ASN A 8 13.27 -9.19 -8.10
CA ASN A 8 13.06 -10.45 -7.37
C ASN A 8 11.63 -11.02 -7.50
N GLY A 9 11.00 -10.92 -8.67
CA GLY A 9 9.63 -11.41 -8.89
C GLY A 9 8.51 -10.47 -8.41
N LEU A 10 8.84 -9.33 -7.82
CA LEU A 10 7.91 -8.25 -7.51
C LEU A 10 8.00 -7.15 -8.57
N THR A 11 6.87 -6.79 -9.17
CA THR A 11 6.74 -5.63 -10.04
C THR A 11 5.84 -4.60 -9.39
N VAL A 12 6.34 -3.36 -9.29
CA VAL A 12 5.56 -2.21 -8.82
C VAL A 12 5.50 -1.17 -9.92
N ASN A 13 4.28 -0.86 -10.35
CA ASN A 13 3.99 0.29 -11.19
C ASN A 13 3.36 1.38 -10.33
N PHE A 14 3.91 2.59 -10.36
CA PHE A 14 3.33 3.71 -9.63
C PHE A 14 3.04 4.89 -10.55
N ILE A 15 1.93 5.57 -10.24
CA ILE A 15 1.47 6.77 -10.95
C ILE A 15 1.16 7.82 -9.90
N ALA A 16 2.02 8.86 -9.82
CA ALA A 16 1.79 10.01 -8.96
C ALA A 16 0.90 11.03 -9.69
N GLY A 17 -0.27 11.29 -9.10
CA GLY A 17 -1.12 12.43 -9.39
C GLY A 17 -0.86 13.60 -8.43
N THR A 18 -1.75 14.59 -8.42
CA THR A 18 -1.59 15.79 -7.58
C THR A 18 -1.87 15.52 -6.09
N HIS A 19 -2.87 14.69 -5.79
CA HIS A 19 -3.31 14.41 -4.42
C HIS A 19 -3.22 12.93 -4.04
N VAL A 20 -3.08 12.06 -5.05
CA VAL A 20 -3.15 10.61 -4.88
C VAL A 20 -2.01 9.97 -5.67
N VAL A 21 -1.44 8.91 -5.11
CA VAL A 21 -0.51 8.03 -5.80
C VAL A 21 -1.17 6.67 -5.95
N PHE A 22 -1.24 6.17 -7.19
CA PHE A 22 -1.73 4.83 -7.49
C PHE A 22 -0.57 3.86 -7.57
N PHE A 23 -0.73 2.68 -6.97
CA PHE A 23 0.22 1.58 -7.03
C PHE A 23 -0.47 0.35 -7.64
N GLY A 24 0.12 -0.20 -8.70
CA GLY A 24 -0.16 -1.54 -9.20
C GLY A 24 0.96 -2.47 -8.76
N ILE A 25 0.63 -3.55 -8.07
CA ILE A 25 1.59 -4.52 -7.54
C ILE A 25 1.30 -5.87 -8.19
N ASP A 26 2.31 -6.45 -8.83
CA ASP A 26 2.27 -7.80 -9.41
C ASP A 26 3.38 -8.65 -8.78
N LEU A 27 3.04 -9.87 -8.39
CA LEU A 27 3.94 -10.80 -7.71
C LEU A 27 4.00 -12.11 -8.50
N ALA A 28 5.22 -12.64 -8.69
CA ALA A 28 5.44 -13.91 -9.34
C ALA A 28 4.69 -15.06 -8.64
N LYS A 29 4.11 -15.96 -9.44
CA LYS A 29 3.17 -17.01 -8.96
C LYS A 29 3.77 -17.95 -7.92
N ASP A 30 5.05 -18.24 -8.02
CA ASP A 30 5.79 -19.09 -7.10
C ASP A 30 5.92 -18.48 -5.69
N GLN A 31 5.83 -17.16 -5.57
CA GLN A 31 5.92 -16.43 -4.30
C GLN A 31 4.57 -16.21 -3.61
N HIS A 32 3.45 -16.57 -4.27
CA HIS A 32 2.10 -16.31 -3.73
C HIS A 32 1.83 -17.04 -2.41
N LYS A 33 2.37 -18.25 -2.23
CA LYS A 33 2.10 -19.08 -1.05
C LYS A 33 2.68 -18.48 0.25
N GLU A 34 3.76 -17.74 0.15
CA GLU A 34 4.47 -17.16 1.30
C GLU A 34 4.16 -15.66 1.47
N PHE A 35 3.36 -15.08 0.57
CA PHE A 35 3.02 -13.67 0.61
C PHE A 35 1.91 -13.38 1.62
N LEU A 36 2.32 -12.89 2.79
CA LEU A 36 1.40 -12.55 3.88
C LEU A 36 0.80 -11.14 3.77
N GLY A 37 1.43 -10.26 2.99
CA GLY A 37 0.96 -8.89 2.80
C GLY A 37 2.08 -7.91 2.47
N PHE A 38 1.74 -6.63 2.44
CA PHE A 38 2.67 -5.53 2.15
C PHE A 38 2.32 -4.30 2.98
N GLY A 39 3.31 -3.41 3.14
CA GLY A 39 3.14 -2.12 3.78
C GLY A 39 3.89 -1.04 3.01
N PHE A 40 3.45 0.20 3.14
CA PHE A 40 4.12 1.35 2.55
C PHE A 40 4.86 2.14 3.62
N LYS A 41 6.16 2.30 3.45
CA LYS A 41 6.97 3.20 4.26
C LYS A 41 7.16 4.51 3.48
N ARG A 42 6.72 5.63 4.04
CA ARG A 42 6.91 6.96 3.44
C ARG A 42 8.12 7.63 4.08
N HIS A 43 8.99 8.19 3.25
CA HIS A 43 10.03 9.11 3.66
C HIS A 43 9.61 10.51 3.22
N ASP A 44 9.44 11.40 4.19
CA ASP A 44 9.29 12.82 3.94
C ASP A 44 10.67 13.44 3.80
N HIS A 45 11.01 13.92 2.61
CA HIS A 45 12.32 14.50 2.33
C HIS A 45 12.45 15.96 2.78
N VAL A 46 11.34 16.62 3.16
CA VAL A 46 11.34 17.99 3.65
C VAL A 46 11.64 17.99 5.15
N GLU A 47 10.94 17.14 5.90
CA GLU A 47 11.07 17.07 7.36
C GLU A 47 12.03 15.96 7.83
N GLY A 48 12.41 15.05 6.93
CA GLY A 48 13.31 13.91 7.23
C GLY A 48 12.61 12.76 7.96
N GLU A 49 11.30 12.82 8.12
CA GLU A 49 10.53 11.80 8.83
C GLU A 49 10.36 10.53 8.00
N ILE A 50 10.42 9.39 8.68
CA ILE A 50 10.12 8.08 8.06
C ILE A 50 9.00 7.42 8.84
N THR A 51 7.86 7.21 8.18
CA THR A 51 6.66 6.65 8.80
C THR A 51 6.08 5.49 8.00
N TRP A 52 5.46 4.53 8.66
CA TRP A 52 4.65 3.50 8.01
C TRP A 52 3.25 4.06 7.77
N LEU A 53 2.80 4.03 6.51
CA LEU A 53 1.45 4.46 6.17
C LEU A 53 0.45 3.46 6.73
N ARG A 54 -0.57 3.97 7.42
CA ARG A 54 -1.72 3.17 7.84
C ARG A 54 -2.55 2.83 6.61
N GLY A 55 -2.67 1.53 6.32
CA GLY A 55 -3.60 1.04 5.33
C GLY A 55 -5.02 1.04 5.89
N PHE A 56 -5.98 1.54 5.13
CA PHE A 56 -7.40 1.38 5.41
C PHE A 56 -7.89 0.18 4.61
N LYS A 57 -7.98 -0.99 5.25
CA LYS A 57 -8.73 -2.11 4.70
C LYS A 57 -9.82 -2.46 5.69
N THR A 58 -10.97 -1.82 5.54
CA THR A 58 -12.18 -2.19 6.25
C THR A 58 -12.79 -3.39 5.56
N PHE A 59 -12.85 -4.52 6.25
CA PHE A 59 -13.65 -5.65 5.81
C PHE A 59 -15.08 -5.47 6.33
N GLU A 60 -16.08 -5.97 5.61
CA GLU A 60 -17.47 -5.98 6.07
C GLU A 60 -17.61 -6.61 7.46
N MET A 61 -16.82 -7.64 7.75
CA MET A 61 -16.77 -8.30 9.07
C MET A 61 -16.17 -7.41 10.18
N THR A 62 -15.39 -6.39 9.84
CA THR A 62 -14.74 -5.48 10.81
C THR A 62 -15.58 -4.24 11.07
N GLU A 63 -16.06 -3.59 10.01
CA GLU A 63 -17.01 -2.48 10.07
C GLU A 63 -17.67 -2.32 8.67
N PRO A 64 -18.97 -2.62 8.52
CA PRO A 64 -19.66 -2.49 7.24
C PRO A 64 -19.89 -1.03 6.82
N HIS A 65 -19.90 -0.07 7.75
CA HIS A 65 -20.22 1.33 7.48
C HIS A 65 -19.24 2.30 8.17
N PRO A 66 -17.94 2.29 7.81
CA PRO A 66 -16.95 3.14 8.46
C PRO A 66 -17.23 4.62 8.16
N ALA A 67 -17.22 5.46 9.20
CA ALA A 67 -17.31 6.90 8.97
C ALA A 67 -16.01 7.41 8.33
N PRO A 68 -16.07 8.49 7.51
CA PRO A 68 -14.87 9.05 6.89
C PRO A 68 -13.81 9.43 7.94
N GLY A 69 -12.61 8.88 7.80
CA GLY A 69 -11.47 9.18 8.68
C GLY A 69 -11.31 8.25 9.88
N GLU A 70 -12.23 7.29 10.08
CA GLU A 70 -12.06 6.27 11.12
C GLU A 70 -11.03 5.22 10.70
N SER A 71 -10.25 4.75 11.68
CA SER A 71 -9.23 3.73 11.49
C SER A 71 -9.63 2.45 12.21
N PHE A 72 -9.70 1.36 11.47
CA PHE A 72 -10.03 0.04 11.99
C PHE A 72 -8.81 -0.88 11.88
N SER A 73 -8.55 -1.64 12.94
CA SER A 73 -7.51 -2.66 12.92
C SER A 73 -7.96 -3.83 12.06
N THR A 74 -7.12 -4.23 11.11
CA THR A 74 -7.26 -5.52 10.44
C THR A 74 -6.75 -6.61 11.40
N GLN A 75 -7.63 -7.11 12.27
CA GLN A 75 -7.35 -8.32 13.05
C GLN A 75 -7.37 -9.56 12.16
#